data_AF-A0A1L7U0A9-F1
#
_entry.id   AF-A0A1L7U0A9-F1
#
_cell.length_a   1.000
_cell.length_b   1.000
_cell.length_c   1.000
_cell.angle_alpha   90.00
_cell.angle_beta   90.00
_cell.angle_gamma   90.00
#
_symmetry.space_group_name_H-M   'P 1'
#
loop_
_entity.id
_entity.type
_entity.pdbx_description
1 polymer ?
#
loop_
_entity_poly.entity_id
_entity_poly.type
_entity_poly.pdbx_seq_one_letter_code
_entity_poly.pdbx_strand_id
1 'polypeptide(L)'
;MARPHLVTLPYEVRDKIFQDYFRVEGGYVFNRESEKLTTADGQRIDLSLTYTCRSIATDTKHLPFALNNISFSTFFSPKWMAWAGRHQFLSQFLCLLKADLIYHLQGAEMSPELESELQDKFPHLMPAFKHRLERIYSSRGFFPQKSWWSQWLCLSIQG
;
A
#
# COMPACT_ATOMS: atom_id res chain seq x y z
N MET A 1 -44.27 15.62 -12.02
CA MET A 1 -43.96 16.35 -10.77
C MET A 1 -42.48 16.16 -10.48
N ALA A 2 -41.70 17.24 -10.35
CA ALA A 2 -40.26 17.15 -10.08
C ALA A 2 -40.04 16.62 -8.66
N ARG A 3 -39.11 15.67 -8.49
CA ARG A 3 -38.73 15.18 -7.16
C ARG A 3 -37.97 16.30 -6.44
N PRO A 4 -38.41 16.74 -5.25
CA PRO A 4 -37.66 17.74 -4.48
C PRO A 4 -36.29 17.15 -4.12
N HIS A 5 -35.22 17.90 -4.41
CA HIS A 5 -33.86 17.50 -4.07
C HIS A 5 -33.55 17.86 -2.62
N LEU A 6 -32.91 16.96 -1.87
CA LEU A 6 -32.50 17.22 -0.48
C LEU A 6 -31.72 18.53 -0.33
N VAL A 7 -30.88 18.88 -1.30
CA VAL A 7 -30.05 20.10 -1.28
C VAL A 7 -30.83 21.41 -1.44
N THR A 8 -32.08 21.36 -1.95
CA THR A 8 -32.91 22.57 -2.09
C THR A 8 -33.68 22.91 -0.82
N LEU A 9 -33.63 22.05 0.20
CA LEU A 9 -34.29 22.28 1.48
C LEU A 9 -33.47 23.25 2.36
N PRO A 10 -34.14 24.09 3.18
CA PRO A 10 -33.47 24.89 4.21
C PRO A 10 -32.59 24.03 5.13
N TYR A 11 -31.55 24.65 5.68
CA TYR A 11 -30.59 23.94 6.53
C TYR A 11 -31.27 23.27 7.73
N GLU A 12 -32.20 23.94 8.40
CA GLU A 12 -32.86 23.40 9.60
C GLU A 12 -33.66 22.13 9.29
N VAL A 13 -34.27 22.10 8.11
CA VAL A 13 -35.04 20.94 7.64
C VAL A 13 -34.11 19.78 7.31
N ARG A 14 -32.99 20.04 6.62
CA ARG A 14 -31.98 19.01 6.32
C ARG A 14 -31.37 18.44 7.58
N ASP A 15 -31.02 19.28 8.55
CA ASP A 15 -30.44 18.87 9.82
C ASP A 15 -31.38 17.93 10.58
N LYS A 16 -32.67 18.28 10.65
CA LYS A 16 -33.68 17.43 11.30
C LYS A 16 -33.88 16.10 10.58
N ILE A 17 -33.92 16.11 9.25
CA ILE A 17 -33.97 14.87 8.45
C ILE A 17 -32.75 13.99 8.77
N PHE A 18 -31.54 14.57 8.77
CA PHE A 18 -30.34 13.80 9.09
C PHE A 18 -30.37 13.27 10.52
N GLN A 19 -30.79 14.06 11.51
CA GLN A 19 -30.96 13.59 12.87
C GLN A 19 -31.89 12.37 12.94
N ASP A 20 -33.03 12.40 12.24
CA ASP A 20 -33.96 11.27 12.22
C ASP A 20 -33.37 10.04 11.51
N TYR A 21 -32.56 10.22 10.47
CA TYR A 21 -31.88 9.12 9.76
C TYR A 21 -30.74 8.48 10.57
N PHE A 22 -30.00 9.27 11.34
CA PHE A 22 -28.85 8.80 12.12
C PHE A 22 -29.21 8.40 13.56
N ARG A 23 -30.40 8.75 14.04
CA ARG A 23 -30.85 8.43 15.40
C ARG A 23 -31.28 6.98 15.48
N VAL A 24 -30.42 6.18 16.10
CA VAL A 24 -30.67 4.77 16.43
C VAL A 24 -30.59 4.61 17.94
N GLU A 25 -31.53 3.87 18.53
CA GLU A 25 -31.52 3.57 19.95
C GLU A 25 -30.27 2.74 20.31
N GLY A 26 -29.56 3.15 21.37
CA GLY A 26 -28.26 2.56 21.72
C GLY A 26 -27.09 2.91 20.78
N GLY A 27 -27.34 3.58 19.66
CA GLY A 27 -26.33 4.04 18.71
C GLY A 27 -25.74 2.93 17.84
N TYR A 28 -24.56 3.22 17.27
CA TYR A 28 -23.83 2.30 16.42
C TYR A 28 -22.66 1.65 17.17
N VAL A 29 -22.52 0.33 16.99
CA VAL A 29 -21.48 -0.50 17.62
C VAL A 29 -20.72 -1.24 16.53
N PHE A 30 -19.41 -1.35 16.68
CA PHE A 30 -18.58 -2.15 15.77
C PHE A 30 -18.72 -3.64 16.11
N ASN A 31 -19.26 -4.43 15.18
CA ASN A 31 -19.35 -5.87 15.32
C ASN A 31 -18.06 -6.52 14.80
N ARG A 32 -17.31 -7.15 15.71
CA ARG A 32 -16.00 -7.74 15.43
C ARG A 32 -16.06 -8.99 14.53
N GLU A 33 -17.14 -9.76 14.59
CA GLU A 33 -17.29 -10.98 13.78
C GLU A 33 -17.57 -10.66 12.31
N SER A 34 -18.38 -9.63 12.07
CA SER A 34 -18.73 -9.19 10.71
C SER A 34 -17.82 -8.10 10.15
N GLU A 35 -16.90 -7.58 10.98
CA GLU A 35 -16.04 -6.42 10.72
C GLU A 35 -16.80 -5.18 10.20
N LYS A 36 -18.05 -5.03 10.65
CA LYS A 36 -18.96 -3.99 10.18
C LYS A 36 -19.55 -3.21 11.33
N LEU A 37 -19.89 -1.96 11.05
CA LEU A 37 -20.67 -1.13 11.94
C LEU A 37 -22.14 -1.61 11.91
N THR A 38 -22.70 -1.90 13.07
CA THR A 38 -24.09 -2.36 13.27
C THR A 38 -24.78 -1.44 14.27
N THR A 39 -26.10 -1.57 14.41
CA THR A 39 -26.81 -0.95 15.54
C THR A 39 -26.47 -1.68 16.84
N ALA A 40 -26.76 -1.07 18.00
CA ALA A 40 -26.58 -1.71 19.30
C ALA A 40 -27.35 -3.04 19.43
N ASP A 41 -28.50 -3.15 18.77
CA ASP A 41 -29.32 -4.38 18.71
C ASP A 41 -28.78 -5.43 17.72
N GLY A 42 -27.60 -5.19 17.14
CA GLY A 42 -26.97 -6.09 16.16
C GLY A 42 -27.59 -6.04 14.76
N GLN A 43 -28.51 -5.11 14.48
CA GLN A 43 -29.10 -4.94 13.16
C GLN A 43 -28.13 -4.24 12.21
N ARG A 44 -28.30 -4.48 10.91
CA ARG A 44 -27.51 -3.80 9.88
C ARG A 44 -27.91 -2.34 9.79
N ILE A 45 -26.95 -1.47 9.46
CA ILE A 45 -27.21 -0.07 9.18
C ILE A 45 -28.22 0.03 8.02
N ASP A 46 -29.10 1.02 8.11
CA ASP A 46 -30.08 1.28 7.07
C ASP A 46 -29.42 1.39 5.68
N LEU A 47 -30.02 0.66 4.74
CA LEU A 47 -29.56 0.58 3.36
C LEU A 47 -29.66 1.95 2.68
N SER A 48 -30.71 2.72 2.98
CA SER A 48 -30.91 4.01 2.32
C SER A 48 -29.84 5.03 2.73
N LEU A 49 -29.44 5.02 4.01
CA LEU A 49 -28.28 5.77 4.50
C LEU A 49 -26.98 5.33 3.79
N THR A 50 -26.75 4.01 3.72
CA THR A 50 -25.55 3.46 3.06
C THR A 50 -25.45 3.88 1.60
N TYR A 51 -26.56 3.79 0.84
CA TYR A 51 -26.59 4.20 -0.56
C TYR A 51 -26.40 5.70 -0.74
N THR A 52 -26.99 6.51 0.13
CA THR A 52 -26.83 7.97 0.11
C THR A 52 -25.38 8.37 0.33
N CYS A 53 -24.73 7.84 1.36
CA CYS A 53 -23.31 8.06 1.64
C CYS A 53 -22.43 7.61 0.47
N ARG A 54 -22.73 6.46 -0.13
CA ARG A 54 -22.00 5.94 -1.29
C ARG A 54 -22.16 6.83 -2.52
N SER A 55 -23.37 7.34 -2.77
CA SER A 55 -23.63 8.27 -3.88
C SER A 55 -22.80 9.54 -3.70
N ILE A 56 -22.89 10.17 -2.52
CA ILE A 56 -22.13 11.40 -2.21
C ILE A 56 -20.62 11.14 -2.36
N ALA A 57 -20.10 10.04 -1.81
CA ALA A 57 -18.69 9.69 -1.94
C ALA A 57 -18.27 9.47 -3.40
N THR A 58 -19.16 8.87 -4.22
CA THR A 58 -18.89 8.63 -5.65
C THR A 58 -18.88 9.94 -6.43
N ASP A 59 -19.87 10.81 -6.18
CA ASP A 59 -20.01 12.10 -6.85
C ASP A 59 -18.84 13.03 -6.49
N THR A 60 -18.34 12.95 -5.25
CA THR A 60 -17.28 13.81 -4.74
C THR A 60 -15.88 13.20 -4.83
N LYS A 61 -15.71 11.98 -5.35
CA LYS A 61 -14.43 11.22 -5.31
C LYS A 61 -13.20 11.97 -5.86
N HIS A 62 -13.42 12.88 -6.79
CA HIS A 62 -12.38 13.64 -7.49
C HIS A 62 -12.11 15.01 -6.85
N LEU A 63 -13.07 15.54 -6.07
CA LEU A 63 -12.98 16.87 -5.49
C LEU A 63 -11.86 17.03 -4.45
N PRO A 64 -11.59 16.07 -3.53
CA PRO A 64 -10.51 16.21 -2.57
C PRO A 64 -9.15 16.48 -3.23
N PHE A 65 -8.86 15.78 -4.32
CA PHE A 65 -7.61 15.90 -5.07
C PHE A 65 -7.60 17.09 -6.04
N ALA A 66 -8.77 17.50 -6.54
CA ALA A 66 -8.89 18.63 -7.46
C ALA A 66 -8.85 19.99 -6.75
N LEU A 67 -9.38 20.06 -5.51
CA LEU A 67 -9.50 21.30 -4.75
C LEU A 67 -8.32 21.54 -3.80
N ASN A 68 -7.63 20.48 -3.37
CA ASN A 68 -6.53 20.59 -2.42
C ASN A 68 -5.21 20.18 -3.08
N ASN A 69 -4.18 21.01 -2.89
CA ASN A 69 -2.82 20.63 -3.23
C ASN A 69 -2.33 19.62 -2.19
N ILE A 70 -2.23 18.35 -2.57
CA ILE A 70 -1.72 17.30 -1.66
C ILE A 70 -0.19 17.27 -1.78
N SER A 71 0.48 17.84 -0.79
CA SER A 71 1.94 17.73 -0.66
C SER A 71 2.30 16.52 0.19
N PHE A 72 2.98 15.55 -0.40
CA PHE A 72 3.66 14.49 0.34
C PHE A 72 5.06 15.00 0.71
N SER A 73 5.38 15.00 2.00
CA SER A 73 6.75 15.20 2.48
C SER A 73 7.26 13.90 3.07
N THR A 74 8.51 13.57 2.80
CA THR A 74 9.17 12.45 3.45
C THR A 74 9.39 12.82 4.91
N PHE A 75 8.71 12.11 5.82
CA PHE A 75 8.91 12.29 7.25
C PHE A 75 10.32 11.85 7.63
N PHE A 76 11.20 12.81 7.93
CA PHE A 76 12.56 12.54 8.38
C PHE A 76 12.59 12.38 9.89
N SER A 77 12.99 11.20 10.37
CA SER A 77 13.16 10.94 11.78
C SER A 77 14.39 10.06 12.02
N PRO A 78 15.33 10.49 12.88
CA PRO A 78 16.56 9.74 13.15
C PRO A 78 16.32 8.30 13.61
N LYS A 79 15.24 8.06 14.38
CA LYS A 79 14.85 6.72 14.85
C LYS A 79 14.49 5.79 13.70
N TRP A 80 13.74 6.29 12.72
CA TRP A 80 13.30 5.53 11.55
C TRP A 80 14.40 5.37 10.51
N MET A 81 15.38 6.29 10.45
CA MET A 81 16.55 6.17 9.58
C MET A 81 17.39 4.93 9.90
N ALA A 82 17.68 4.68 11.19
CA ALA A 82 18.39 3.48 11.61
C ALA A 82 17.61 2.20 11.26
N TRP A 83 16.28 2.24 11.35
CA TRP A 83 15.42 1.12 11.00
C TRP A 83 15.37 0.88 9.48
N ALA A 84 15.21 1.93 8.69
CA ALA A 84 15.25 1.88 7.23
C ALA A 84 16.62 1.39 6.72
N GLY A 85 17.72 1.86 7.31
CA GLY A 85 19.07 1.40 6.99
C GLY A 85 19.27 -0.09 7.30
N ARG A 86 18.82 -0.55 8.48
CA ARG A 86 18.83 -1.99 8.82
C ARG A 86 17.96 -2.81 7.87
N HIS A 87 16.77 -2.32 7.53
CA HIS A 87 15.88 -3.01 6.59
C HIS A 87 16.49 -3.10 5.19
N GLN A 88 17.10 -2.03 4.69
CA GLN A 88 17.81 -2.00 3.42
C GLN A 88 18.97 -3.01 3.42
N PHE A 89 19.79 -3.01 4.48
CA PHE A 89 20.89 -3.95 4.63
C PHE A 89 20.39 -5.40 4.67
N LEU A 90 19.39 -5.71 5.50
CA LEU A 90 18.81 -7.05 5.60
C LEU A 90 18.20 -7.51 4.27
N SER A 91 17.51 -6.62 3.56
CA SER A 91 16.92 -6.92 2.25
C SER A 91 18.00 -7.26 1.22
N GLN A 92 19.07 -6.47 1.16
CA GLN A 92 20.21 -6.72 0.28
C GLN A 92 20.93 -8.01 0.64
N PHE A 93 21.22 -8.23 1.92
CA PHE A 93 21.90 -9.42 2.41
C PHE A 93 21.09 -10.69 2.13
N LEU A 94 19.77 -10.66 2.39
CA LEU A 94 18.88 -11.77 2.07
C LEU A 94 18.82 -12.05 0.56
N CYS A 95 18.86 -11.02 -0.28
CA CYS A 95 18.93 -11.20 -1.73
C CYS A 95 20.24 -11.91 -2.14
N LEU A 96 21.37 -11.54 -1.52
CA LEU A 96 22.65 -12.19 -1.77
C LEU A 96 22.67 -13.65 -1.32
N LEU A 97 22.19 -13.95 -0.09
CA LEU A 97 22.10 -15.32 0.41
C LEU A 97 21.19 -16.19 -0.47
N LYS A 98 20.05 -15.66 -0.92
CA LYS A 98 19.15 -16.39 -1.81
C LYS A 98 19.82 -16.69 -3.16
N ALA A 99 20.53 -15.71 -3.72
CA ALA A 99 21.27 -15.92 -4.97
C ALA A 99 22.41 -16.94 -4.81
N ASP A 100 23.12 -16.90 -3.68
CA ASP A 100 24.21 -17.82 -3.36
C ASP A 100 23.70 -19.26 -3.17
N LEU A 101 22.60 -19.41 -2.42
CA LEU A 101 21.92 -20.70 -2.27
C LEU A 101 21.49 -21.25 -3.63
N ILE A 102 20.86 -20.42 -4.46
CA ILE A 102 20.43 -20.84 -5.81
C ILE A 102 21.62 -21.28 -6.65
N TYR A 103 22.72 -20.52 -6.64
CA TYR A 103 23.95 -20.88 -7.36
C TYR A 103 24.54 -22.21 -6.88
N HIS A 104 24.61 -22.42 -5.56
CA HIS A 104 25.11 -23.67 -5.00
C HIS A 104 24.17 -24.85 -5.27
N LEU A 105 22.86 -24.63 -5.30
CA LEU A 105 21.86 -25.64 -5.66
C LEU A 105 21.86 -25.96 -7.16
N GLN A 106 22.28 -25.01 -8.00
CA GLN A 106 22.37 -25.20 -9.44
C GLN A 106 23.56 -26.06 -9.88
N GLY A 107 24.59 -26.26 -9.04
CA GLY A 107 25.79 -27.01 -9.44
C GLY A 107 26.48 -26.40 -10.68
N ALA A 108 27.40 -27.16 -11.30
CA ALA A 108 28.05 -26.71 -12.55
C ALA A 108 27.05 -26.60 -13.72
N GLU A 109 25.94 -27.35 -13.68
CA GLU A 109 24.78 -27.24 -14.56
C GLU A 109 23.52 -27.63 -13.78
N MET A 110 22.46 -26.82 -13.88
CA MET A 110 21.16 -27.11 -13.29
C MET A 110 20.63 -28.43 -13.88
N SER A 111 20.24 -29.39 -13.04
CA SER A 111 19.65 -30.64 -13.55
C SER A 111 18.47 -30.28 -14.49
N PRO A 112 18.43 -30.83 -15.72
CA PRO A 112 17.38 -30.52 -16.68
C PRO A 112 15.97 -30.88 -16.15
N GLU A 113 15.89 -31.82 -15.21
CA GLU A 113 14.67 -32.20 -14.50
C GLU A 113 14.16 -31.05 -13.62
N LEU A 114 15.07 -30.41 -12.86
CA LEU A 114 14.74 -29.27 -12.01
C LEU A 114 14.37 -28.03 -12.84
N GLU A 115 15.07 -27.82 -13.97
CA GLU A 115 14.74 -26.74 -14.90
C GLU A 115 13.34 -26.92 -15.49
N SER A 116 13.00 -28.13 -15.94
CA SER A 116 11.68 -28.44 -16.48
C SER A 116 10.59 -28.26 -15.43
N GLU A 117 10.81 -28.69 -14.18
CA GLU A 117 9.82 -28.55 -13.11
C GLU A 117 9.61 -27.08 -12.71
N LEU A 118 10.68 -26.28 -12.71
CA LEU A 118 10.60 -24.84 -12.44
C LEU A 118 9.94 -24.07 -13.59
N GLN A 119 10.20 -24.45 -14.84
CA GLN A 119 9.56 -23.88 -16.02
C GLN A 119 8.06 -24.20 -16.08
N ASP A 120 7.66 -25.41 -15.67
CA ASP A 120 6.26 -25.81 -15.61
C ASP A 120 5.50 -25.09 -14.48
N LYS A 121 6.07 -25.04 -13.27
CA LYS A 121 5.43 -24.39 -12.11
C LYS A 121 5.49 -22.86 -12.17
N PHE A 122 6.54 -22.29 -12.76
CA PHE A 122 6.83 -20.85 -12.73
C PHE A 122 7.31 -20.30 -14.09
N PRO A 123 6.52 -20.42 -15.17
CA PRO A 123 6.95 -20.14 -16.54
C PRO A 123 7.35 -18.68 -16.80
N HIS A 124 6.73 -17.73 -16.09
CA HIS A 124 7.00 -16.30 -16.21
C HIS A 124 8.24 -15.85 -15.43
N LEU A 125 8.74 -16.70 -14.52
CA LEU A 125 9.89 -16.38 -13.67
C LEU A 125 11.21 -16.82 -14.31
N MET A 126 11.23 -17.85 -15.14
CA MET A 126 12.46 -18.43 -15.70
C MET A 126 13.34 -17.46 -16.50
N PRO A 127 12.81 -16.60 -17.40
CA PRO A 127 13.65 -15.63 -18.10
C PRO A 127 14.25 -14.58 -17.16
N ALA A 128 13.45 -14.12 -16.18
CA ALA A 128 13.91 -13.17 -15.18
C ALA A 128 14.88 -13.78 -14.17
N PHE A 129 14.76 -15.08 -13.91
CA PHE A 129 15.55 -15.83 -12.93
C PHE A 129 17.02 -15.91 -13.37
N LYS A 130 17.29 -16.36 -14.60
CA LYS A 130 18.65 -16.43 -15.16
C LYS A 130 19.31 -15.05 -15.22
N HIS A 131 18.62 -14.07 -15.82
CA HIS A 131 19.12 -12.70 -15.92
C HIS A 131 19.36 -12.03 -14.56
N ARG A 132 18.55 -12.37 -13.53
CA ARG A 132 18.71 -11.81 -12.18
C ARG A 132 19.87 -12.42 -11.42
N LEU A 133 20.15 -13.71 -11.58
CA LEU A 133 21.35 -14.33 -11.02
C LEU A 133 22.61 -13.72 -11.65
N GLU A 134 22.69 -13.68 -12.97
CA GLU A 134 23.83 -13.07 -13.69
C GLU A 134 24.08 -11.64 -13.23
N ARG A 135 23.03 -10.80 -13.16
CA ARG A 135 23.16 -9.42 -12.66
C ARG A 135 23.69 -9.35 -11.22
N ILE A 136 23.23 -10.23 -10.33
CA ILE A 136 23.69 -10.23 -8.92
C ILE A 136 25.16 -10.64 -8.84
N TYR A 137 25.60 -11.61 -9.65
CA TYR A 137 26.99 -12.07 -9.69
C TYR A 137 27.94 -11.09 -10.37
N SER A 138 27.56 -10.48 -11.50
CA SER A 138 28.31 -9.39 -12.12
C SER A 138 28.43 -8.18 -11.18
N SER A 139 27.45 -7.98 -10.30
CA SER A 139 27.46 -6.92 -9.28
C SER A 139 28.22 -7.29 -8.00
N ARG A 140 28.75 -8.52 -7.83
CA ARG A 140 29.63 -8.84 -6.68
C ARG A 140 30.94 -8.06 -6.68
N GLY A 141 31.31 -7.44 -7.81
CA GLY A 141 32.36 -6.41 -7.88
C GLY A 141 31.94 -5.02 -7.39
N PHE A 142 30.68 -4.85 -6.98
CA PHE A 142 30.10 -3.58 -6.55
C PHE A 142 29.68 -3.65 -5.08
N PHE A 143 30.65 -3.79 -4.18
CA PHE A 143 30.62 -2.85 -3.06
C PHE A 143 30.96 -1.50 -3.69
N PRO A 144 30.02 -0.54 -3.84
CA PRO A 144 30.45 0.83 -4.07
C PRO A 144 31.18 1.24 -2.79
N GLN A 145 32.50 1.08 -2.80
CA GLN A 145 33.36 1.92 -2.00
C GLN A 145 33.05 3.34 -2.45
N LYS A 146 32.22 4.04 -1.66
CA LYS A 146 31.68 5.39 -1.89
C LYS A 146 30.53 5.44 -2.90
N SER A 147 29.30 5.29 -2.42
CA SER A 147 28.14 5.79 -3.13
C SER A 147 28.21 7.31 -3.23
N TRP A 148 28.07 7.83 -4.45
CA TRP A 148 28.13 9.27 -4.79
C TRP A 148 27.16 10.15 -3.99
N TRP A 149 26.13 9.56 -3.39
CA TRP A 149 25.18 10.21 -2.49
C TRP A 149 25.83 10.76 -1.21
N SER A 150 26.89 10.10 -0.71
CA SER A 150 27.59 10.53 0.51
C SER A 150 28.50 11.74 0.30
N GLN A 151 29.02 11.93 -0.92
CA GLN A 151 29.88 13.09 -1.25
C GLN A 151 29.07 14.33 -1.60
N TRP A 152 27.91 14.17 -2.26
CA TRP A 152 27.00 15.29 -2.53
C TRP A 152 26.38 15.88 -1.26
N LEU A 153 26.07 15.07 -0.24
CA LEU A 153 25.52 15.55 1.03
C LEU A 153 26.54 16.33 1.89
N CYS A 154 27.85 16.05 1.74
CA CYS A 154 28.89 16.80 2.46
C CYS A 154 29.23 18.15 1.80
N LEU A 155 29.13 18.26 0.46
CA LEU A 155 29.43 19.50 -0.25
C LEU A 155 28.30 20.54 -0.19
N SER A 156 27.08 20.14 0.14
CA SER A 156 25.93 21.06 0.29
C SER A 156 25.75 21.63 1.70
N ILE A 157 26.65 21.34 2.65
CA ILE A 157 26.57 21.77 4.06
C ILE A 157 27.69 22.78 4.42
N GLN A 158 28.52 23.20 3.47
CA GLN A 158 29.57 24.21 3.69
C GLN A 158 29.47 25.46 2.78
N GLY A 159 28.30 25.73 2.20
CA GLY A 159 28.02 26.98 1.47
C GLY A 159 26.85 27.73 2.07
#